data_AF-A0AAW0UK50-F1
#
_entry.id   AF-A0AAW0UK50-F1
#
_cell.length_a   1.000
_cell.length_b   1.000
_cell.length_c   1.000
_cell.angle_alpha   90.00
_cell.angle_beta   90.00
_cell.angle_gamma   90.00
#
_symmetry.space_group_name_H-M   'P 1'
#
loop_
_entity.id
_entity.type
_entity.pdbx_description
1 polymer ?
#
loop_
_entity_poly.entity_id
_entity_poly.type
_entity_poly.pdbx_seq_one_letter_code
_entity_poly.pdbx_strand_id
1 'polypeptide(L)'
;MANMDQTVVKDEDVARMLFLAVNPTTLEENDMEVASTPTYTDGGAVGLGLFQSTGDISSEGGSESTQRLMVKFEAALRDQSIYPVRRELQLRLLKLSTMELQNGNNLSTLESNFSDEVDQLSSNEEYVLEFTEIFERLKYPVPKEIKDQFDRIVTSKKIPFRKAEGNKKKTFFVYAENKILMKVCNSLSALEVYQMYTILSESKAVEEDDAMKDFLSQPCVSPEALHKVKGLKDVAFYYFVLTLMRKKMINRLYTHKLYFLLEKLKQILGEEKKTCIHIDRALEMLNRYPIASHPPGLCLIFHMAENRIGSSKDLTRVRELFEKVFMYDVFVKVDPTAEQIKSIISKLKAARNKFYDSLVVWFMGHGSKTYLNVKEGQIHRRLDLIEPFTEIEWFFKKPKLFFIQACAVKDNRKRFSSCECCHVIYFFLCLAMHF
;
A
#
# COMPACT_ATOMS: atom_id res chain seq x y z
N MET A 1 -34.12 -3.20 15.33
CA MET A 1 -32.77 -3.72 15.59
C MET A 1 -32.69 -5.11 14.98
N ALA A 2 -32.31 -5.21 13.70
CA ALA A 2 -32.14 -6.50 13.05
C ALA A 2 -30.86 -7.15 13.61
N ASN A 3 -30.95 -8.43 14.00
CA ASN A 3 -29.82 -9.25 14.40
C ASN A 3 -28.80 -9.28 13.25
N MET A 4 -27.73 -8.48 13.32
CA MET A 4 -26.48 -8.87 12.69
C MET A 4 -26.16 -10.23 13.29
N ASP A 5 -26.22 -11.27 12.47
CA ASP A 5 -25.71 -12.58 12.79
C ASP A 5 -24.25 -12.35 13.20
N GLN A 6 -23.99 -12.32 14.52
CA GLN A 6 -22.77 -11.76 15.06
C GLN A 6 -21.64 -12.63 14.56
N THR A 7 -20.92 -12.16 13.56
CA THR A 7 -19.66 -12.78 13.19
C THR A 7 -18.76 -12.61 14.41
N VAL A 8 -18.65 -13.65 15.22
CA VAL A 8 -17.87 -13.60 16.46
C VAL A 8 -16.41 -13.59 16.06
N VAL A 9 -15.89 -12.40 15.83
CA VAL A 9 -14.47 -12.17 15.58
C VAL A 9 -13.71 -12.52 16.86
N LYS A 10 -12.72 -13.40 16.76
CA LYS A 10 -11.88 -13.79 17.89
C LYS A 10 -11.08 -12.59 18.39
N ASP A 11 -10.83 -12.52 19.71
CA ASP A 11 -10.05 -11.41 20.31
C ASP A 11 -8.69 -11.20 19.62
N GLU A 12 -8.03 -12.31 19.25
CA GLU A 12 -6.73 -12.30 18.57
C GLU A 12 -6.72 -11.67 17.17
N ASP A 13 -7.89 -11.56 16.54
CA ASP A 13 -8.02 -10.98 15.19
C ASP A 13 -8.55 -9.54 15.21
N VAL A 14 -9.10 -9.06 16.33
CA VAL A 14 -9.72 -7.73 16.42
C VAL A 14 -8.73 -6.62 16.05
N ALA A 15 -7.58 -6.58 16.72
CA ALA A 15 -6.55 -5.58 16.47
C ALA A 15 -5.99 -5.67 15.04
N ARG A 16 -5.86 -6.89 14.54
CA ARG A 16 -5.40 -7.19 13.18
C ARG A 16 -6.35 -6.66 12.12
N MET A 17 -7.66 -6.88 12.27
CA MET A 17 -8.66 -6.36 11.34
C MET A 17 -8.60 -4.83 11.26
N LEU A 18 -8.53 -4.17 12.42
CA LEU A 18 -8.47 -2.72 12.49
C LEU A 18 -7.18 -2.17 11.88
N PHE A 19 -6.03 -2.78 12.17
CA PHE A 19 -4.74 -2.36 11.63
C PHE A 19 -4.67 -2.52 10.11
N LEU A 20 -5.17 -3.63 9.56
CA LEU A 20 -5.13 -3.87 8.11
C LEU A 20 -5.93 -2.83 7.31
N ALA A 21 -6.98 -2.24 7.91
CA ALA A 21 -7.81 -1.19 7.32
C ALA A 21 -7.27 0.24 7.55
N VAL A 22 -6.06 0.40 8.06
CA VAL A 22 -5.43 1.73 8.19
C VAL A 22 -4.77 2.10 6.87
N ASN A 23 -5.11 3.27 6.32
CA ASN A 23 -4.37 3.83 5.20
C ASN A 23 -3.06 4.47 5.69
N PRO A 24 -1.89 3.89 5.39
CA PRO A 24 -0.61 4.39 5.88
C PRO A 24 -0.23 5.77 5.31
N THR A 25 -0.79 6.20 4.17
CA THR A 25 -0.45 7.50 3.56
C THR A 25 -1.04 8.67 4.35
N THR A 26 -2.25 8.51 4.87
CA THR A 26 -2.94 9.57 5.66
C THR A 26 -2.28 9.87 7.00
N LEU A 27 -1.41 8.98 7.48
CA LEU A 27 -0.62 9.20 8.69
C LEU A 27 0.58 10.13 8.47
N GLU A 28 1.05 10.29 7.23
CA GLU A 28 2.23 11.10 6.91
C GLU A 28 1.89 12.60 6.70
N GLU A 29 0.61 12.94 6.47
CA GLU A 29 0.17 14.29 6.00
C GLU A 29 -0.14 15.29 7.14
N ASN A 30 -0.46 14.83 8.35
CA ASN A 30 -1.04 15.69 9.40
C ASN A 30 -0.10 16.66 10.13
N ASP A 31 1.21 16.62 9.88
CA ASP A 31 2.18 17.49 10.57
C ASP A 31 2.63 18.69 9.70
N MET A 32 2.00 18.96 8.55
CA MET A 32 2.14 20.28 7.90
C MET A 32 1.21 21.28 8.59
N GLU A 33 1.47 21.57 9.87
CA GLU A 33 1.02 22.82 10.47
C GLU A 33 1.72 23.98 9.76
N VAL A 34 0.91 24.72 8.99
CA VAL A 34 0.94 26.18 8.83
C VAL A 34 2.26 26.84 9.24
N ALA A 35 3.27 26.74 8.37
CA ALA A 35 4.28 27.79 8.30
C ALA A 35 3.61 29.02 7.65
N SER A 36 2.79 29.72 8.44
CA SER A 36 2.35 31.07 8.09
C SER A 36 3.59 31.93 7.91
N THR A 37 3.81 32.37 6.68
CA THR A 37 4.68 33.49 6.37
C THR A 37 4.34 34.66 7.29
N PRO A 38 5.30 35.27 8.00
CA PRO A 38 5.02 36.45 8.81
C PRO A 38 4.74 37.61 7.85
N THR A 39 3.46 37.94 7.69
CA THR A 39 3.06 39.23 7.12
C THR A 39 3.11 40.26 8.23
N TYR A 40 3.84 41.33 7.93
CA TYR A 40 4.05 42.51 8.75
C TYR A 40 2.73 43.08 9.28
N THR A 41 2.77 43.52 10.53
CA THR A 41 1.72 44.23 11.28
C THR A 41 1.26 45.51 10.58
N ASP A 42 -0.05 45.78 10.59
CA ASP A 42 -0.55 47.04 11.14
C ASP A 42 -2.05 46.96 11.55
N GLY A 43 -2.38 47.58 12.68
CA GLY A 43 -3.68 48.21 12.96
C GLY A 43 -4.89 47.37 13.39
N GLY A 44 -5.12 47.28 14.72
CA GLY A 44 -6.37 47.83 15.31
C GLY A 44 -7.58 46.93 15.60
N ALA A 45 -8.01 47.00 16.88
CA ALA A 45 -9.37 46.90 17.41
C ALA A 45 -9.98 45.53 17.80
N VAL A 46 -9.91 45.28 19.12
CA VAL A 46 -10.92 44.76 20.07
C VAL A 46 -12.24 44.20 19.50
N GLY A 47 -12.52 42.94 19.85
CA GLY A 47 -13.87 42.35 19.81
C GLY A 47 -13.93 41.01 20.55
N LEU A 48 -14.39 41.03 21.81
CA LEU A 48 -14.80 39.84 22.56
C LEU A 48 -16.01 39.19 21.87
N GLY A 49 -15.90 37.91 21.53
CA GLY A 49 -17.00 37.11 21.01
C GLY A 49 -16.90 35.66 21.46
N LEU A 50 -17.63 35.32 22.52
CA LEU A 50 -18.00 33.95 22.87
C LEU A 50 -18.78 33.32 21.72
N PHE A 51 -18.32 32.19 21.19
CA PHE A 51 -19.14 31.32 20.34
C PHE A 51 -19.02 29.86 20.81
N GLN A 52 -20.11 29.41 21.44
CA GLN A 52 -20.55 28.01 21.44
C GLN A 52 -21.32 27.78 20.13
N SER A 53 -21.06 26.66 19.43
CA SER A 53 -21.92 26.13 18.36
C SER A 53 -21.35 24.76 17.96
N THR A 54 -21.84 23.68 18.57
CA THR A 54 -22.80 22.71 18.00
C THR A 54 -22.22 21.88 16.86
N GLY A 55 -22.23 20.56 17.06
CA GLY A 55 -21.64 19.58 16.17
C GLY A 55 -22.36 19.51 14.82
N ASP A 56 -21.56 19.65 13.77
CA ASP A 56 -21.91 19.25 12.43
C ASP A 56 -21.22 17.92 12.11
N ILE A 57 -22.04 16.98 11.65
CA ILE A 57 -21.61 15.69 11.09
C ILE A 57 -21.09 15.97 9.68
N SER A 58 -19.88 16.52 9.59
CA SER A 58 -19.14 16.63 8.34
C SER A 58 -18.25 15.41 8.14
N SER A 59 -18.01 15.03 6.89
CA SER A 59 -17.20 13.90 6.44
C SER A 59 -15.93 13.68 7.27
N GLU A 60 -15.92 12.67 8.16
CA GLU A 60 -14.72 12.19 8.85
C GLU A 60 -13.67 11.81 7.79
N GLY A 61 -12.69 12.69 7.57
CA GLY A 61 -11.53 12.39 6.73
C GLY A 61 -10.73 11.23 7.32
N GLY A 62 -9.96 10.51 6.49
CA GLY A 62 -9.18 9.33 6.91
C GLY A 62 -8.22 9.58 8.09
N SER A 63 -7.80 10.83 8.26
CA SER A 63 -6.95 11.30 9.36
C SER A 63 -7.63 11.19 10.74
N GLU A 64 -8.88 11.63 10.87
CA GLU A 64 -9.63 11.62 12.14
C GLU A 64 -9.96 10.19 12.59
N SER A 65 -10.32 9.33 11.64
CA SER A 65 -10.58 7.90 11.87
C SER A 65 -9.35 7.17 12.43
N THR A 66 -8.16 7.51 11.96
CA THR A 66 -6.92 6.86 12.41
C THR A 66 -6.47 7.38 13.78
N GLN A 67 -6.62 8.69 14.05
CA GLN A 67 -6.35 9.26 15.37
C GLN A 67 -7.25 8.63 16.45
N ARG A 68 -8.54 8.53 16.16
CA ARG A 68 -9.51 7.85 17.03
C ARG A 68 -9.10 6.39 17.29
N LEU A 69 -8.62 5.68 16.27
CA LEU A 69 -8.15 4.31 16.42
C LEU A 69 -6.97 4.22 17.38
N MET A 70 -5.96 5.08 17.23
CA MET A 70 -4.79 5.10 18.11
C MET A 70 -5.19 5.28 19.58
N VAL A 71 -6.14 6.18 19.87
CA VAL A 71 -6.67 6.37 21.23
C VAL A 71 -7.31 5.08 21.79
N LYS A 72 -7.96 4.28 20.94
CA LYS A 72 -8.54 2.99 21.36
C LYS A 72 -7.48 1.92 21.61
N PHE A 73 -6.41 1.90 20.82
CA PHE A 73 -5.25 1.04 21.07
C PHE A 73 -4.57 1.41 22.39
N GLU A 74 -4.34 2.71 22.63
CA GLU A 74 -3.76 3.20 23.89
C GLU A 74 -4.63 2.84 25.10
N ALA A 75 -5.95 3.04 25.01
CA ALA A 75 -6.89 2.64 26.06
C ALA A 75 -6.84 1.12 26.32
N ALA A 76 -6.77 0.31 25.26
CA ALA A 76 -6.67 -1.15 25.40
C ALA A 76 -5.39 -1.59 26.14
N LEU A 77 -4.26 -0.91 25.90
CA LEU A 77 -3.02 -1.17 26.61
C LEU A 77 -3.08 -0.75 28.08
N ARG A 78 -3.65 0.43 28.36
CA ARG A 78 -3.84 0.96 29.72
C ARG A 78 -4.74 0.05 30.57
N ASP A 79 -5.85 -0.38 29.99
CA ASP A 79 -6.85 -1.21 30.65
C ASP A 79 -6.46 -2.70 30.64
N GLN A 80 -5.34 -3.05 30.00
CA GLN A 80 -4.90 -4.44 29.75
C GLN A 80 -6.04 -5.30 29.19
N SER A 81 -6.82 -4.72 28.27
CA SER A 81 -8.08 -5.30 27.78
C SER A 81 -8.26 -5.03 26.30
N ILE A 82 -8.75 -6.02 25.57
CA ILE A 82 -9.08 -5.89 24.14
C ILE A 82 -10.41 -5.13 23.92
N TYR A 83 -11.17 -4.85 24.98
CA TYR A 83 -12.51 -4.29 24.88
C TYR A 83 -12.58 -2.94 24.11
N PRO A 84 -11.68 -1.96 24.33
CA PRO A 84 -11.75 -0.68 23.61
C PRO A 84 -11.62 -0.83 22.09
N VAL A 85 -10.68 -1.66 21.63
CA VAL A 85 -10.50 -1.93 20.19
C VAL A 85 -11.63 -2.81 19.64
N ARG A 86 -12.16 -3.77 20.41
CA ARG A 86 -13.32 -4.58 20.01
C ARG A 86 -14.55 -3.71 19.78
N ARG A 87 -14.81 -2.76 20.68
CA ARG A 87 -15.91 -1.79 20.53
C ARG A 87 -15.73 -0.92 19.28
N GLU A 88 -14.51 -0.47 19.00
CA GLU A 88 -14.22 0.30 17.79
C GLU A 88 -14.46 -0.49 16.51
N LEU A 89 -14.04 -1.78 16.47
CA LEU A 89 -14.35 -2.66 15.35
C LEU A 89 -15.86 -2.81 15.14
N GLN A 90 -16.62 -3.05 16.21
CA GLN A 90 -18.08 -3.15 16.14
C GLN A 90 -18.73 -1.88 15.57
N LEU A 91 -18.26 -0.70 15.99
CA LEU A 91 -18.77 0.57 15.49
C LEU A 91 -18.48 0.76 14.00
N ARG A 92 -17.27 0.39 13.53
CA ARG A 92 -16.92 0.45 12.10
C ARG A 92 -17.77 -0.52 11.28
N LEU A 93 -17.95 -1.75 11.74
CA LEU A 93 -18.79 -2.73 11.06
C LEU A 93 -20.25 -2.28 10.98
N LEU A 94 -20.77 -1.66 12.04
CA LEU A 94 -22.11 -1.07 12.04
C LEU A 94 -22.23 0.09 11.06
N LYS A 95 -21.24 0.99 11.02
CA LYS A 95 -21.19 2.12 10.06
C LYS A 95 -21.19 1.61 8.61
N LEU A 96 -20.39 0.58 8.31
CA LEU A 96 -20.35 -0.02 6.98
C LEU A 96 -21.69 -0.68 6.62
N SER A 97 -22.29 -1.43 7.54
CA SER A 97 -23.56 -2.13 7.29
C SER A 97 -24.76 -1.19 7.07
N THR A 98 -24.67 0.05 7.55
CA THR A 98 -25.74 1.07 7.44
C THR A 98 -25.51 2.06 6.30
N MET A 99 -24.42 1.92 5.55
CA MET A 99 -24.07 2.85 4.48
C MET A 99 -25.01 2.69 3.27
N GLU A 100 -25.57 3.82 2.81
CA GLU A 100 -26.32 3.89 1.56
C GLU A 100 -25.38 4.28 0.40
N LEU A 101 -25.29 3.43 -0.64
CA LEU A 101 -24.51 3.70 -1.85
C LEU A 101 -25.43 4.10 -3.01
N GLN A 102 -25.00 5.06 -3.83
CA GLN A 102 -25.69 5.45 -5.06
C GLN A 102 -25.54 4.36 -6.14
N ASN A 103 -26.64 4.02 -6.83
CA ASN A 103 -26.67 2.94 -7.81
C ASN A 103 -25.95 3.30 -9.11
N GLY A 104 -24.93 2.53 -9.48
CA GLY A 104 -24.32 2.53 -10.82
C GLY A 104 -24.47 1.16 -11.48
N ASN A 105 -25.26 1.09 -12.55
CA ASN A 105 -25.44 -0.12 -13.36
C ASN A 105 -24.44 -0.10 -14.52
N ASN A 106 -23.40 -0.95 -14.50
CA ASN A 106 -22.74 -1.54 -15.69
C ASN A 106 -21.56 -2.43 -15.26
N LEU A 107 -21.42 -3.62 -15.86
CA LEU A 107 -20.29 -4.56 -15.64
C LEU A 107 -19.02 -4.10 -16.38
N SER A 108 -17.84 -4.26 -15.76
CA SER A 108 -16.54 -3.81 -16.30
C SER A 108 -15.60 -4.96 -16.72
N THR A 109 -14.88 -4.73 -17.82
CA THR A 109 -13.68 -5.46 -18.25
C THR A 109 -12.42 -4.60 -18.07
N LEU A 110 -11.23 -5.20 -18.01
CA LEU A 110 -9.96 -4.47 -17.89
C LEU A 110 -9.78 -3.46 -19.04
N GLU A 111 -10.27 -3.77 -20.24
CA GLU A 111 -10.26 -2.87 -21.39
C GLU A 111 -11.24 -1.69 -21.21
N SER A 112 -12.42 -1.93 -20.62
CA SER A 112 -13.40 -0.88 -20.31
C SER A 112 -12.92 0.09 -19.24
N ASN A 113 -11.92 -0.30 -18.43
CA ASN A 113 -11.37 0.55 -17.39
C ASN A 113 -10.64 1.76 -18.01
N PHE A 114 -10.10 1.64 -19.21
CA PHE A 114 -9.44 2.76 -19.88
C PHE A 114 -10.42 3.77 -20.53
N SER A 115 -11.64 3.97 -20.00
CA SER A 115 -12.62 5.01 -20.42
C SER A 115 -12.56 6.27 -19.52
N ASP A 116 -13.03 7.42 -20.02
CA ASP A 116 -12.82 8.77 -19.45
C ASP A 116 -13.74 9.17 -18.26
N GLU A 117 -14.30 8.22 -17.51
CA GLU A 117 -15.20 8.52 -16.37
C GLU A 117 -14.44 8.75 -15.05
N VAL A 118 -15.00 9.61 -14.18
CA VAL A 118 -14.40 10.02 -12.90
C VAL A 118 -14.50 8.89 -11.86
N ASP A 119 -13.48 8.04 -11.84
CA ASP A 119 -13.35 6.86 -10.96
C ASP A 119 -12.65 7.18 -9.62
N GLN A 120 -13.15 8.17 -8.86
CA GLN A 120 -12.68 8.38 -7.48
C GLN A 120 -13.44 7.47 -6.50
N LEU A 121 -12.70 6.88 -5.56
CA LEU A 121 -13.26 6.13 -4.43
C LEU A 121 -13.38 7.07 -3.23
N SER A 122 -14.55 7.08 -2.61
CA SER A 122 -14.75 7.70 -1.29
C SER A 122 -14.10 6.84 -0.20
N SER A 123 -13.72 7.44 0.93
CA SER A 123 -13.11 6.71 2.05
C SER A 123 -13.98 5.56 2.56
N ASN A 124 -15.30 5.70 2.51
CA ASN A 124 -16.20 4.63 2.92
C ASN A 124 -16.24 3.47 1.91
N GLU A 125 -16.20 3.76 0.60
CA GLU A 125 -16.09 2.70 -0.42
C GLU A 125 -14.78 1.92 -0.27
N GLU A 126 -13.68 2.63 0.03
CA GLU A 126 -12.39 2.01 0.32
C GLU A 126 -12.48 1.07 1.54
N TYR A 127 -13.11 1.52 2.63
CA TYR A 127 -13.31 0.66 3.80
C TYR A 127 -14.14 -0.58 3.48
N VAL A 128 -15.19 -0.49 2.65
CA VAL A 128 -15.97 -1.68 2.24
C VAL A 128 -15.08 -2.67 1.49
N LEU A 129 -14.26 -2.19 0.55
CA LEU A 129 -13.33 -3.04 -0.22
C LEU A 129 -12.30 -3.71 0.70
N GLU A 130 -11.69 -2.94 1.61
CA GLU A 130 -10.68 -3.41 2.56
C GLU A 130 -11.26 -4.42 3.54
N PHE A 131 -12.36 -4.09 4.23
CA PHE A 131 -12.97 -4.98 5.22
C PHE A 131 -13.44 -6.28 4.59
N THR A 132 -14.01 -6.24 3.37
CA THR A 132 -14.39 -7.46 2.65
C THR A 132 -13.18 -8.38 2.47
N GLU A 133 -12.05 -7.85 1.99
CA GLU A 133 -10.82 -8.63 1.85
C GLU A 133 -10.29 -9.12 3.21
N ILE A 134 -10.34 -8.30 4.26
CA ILE A 134 -9.88 -8.66 5.60
C ILE A 134 -10.69 -9.85 6.14
N PHE A 135 -12.02 -9.83 6.02
CA PHE A 135 -12.89 -10.94 6.40
C PHE A 135 -12.50 -12.22 5.65
N GLU A 136 -12.40 -12.15 4.32
CA GLU A 136 -12.04 -13.31 3.50
C GLU A 136 -10.65 -13.85 3.85
N ARG A 137 -9.67 -12.96 4.06
CA ARG A 137 -8.28 -13.32 4.39
C ARG A 137 -8.16 -14.00 5.75
N LEU A 138 -8.91 -13.51 6.73
CA LEU A 138 -8.95 -14.08 8.08
C LEU A 138 -9.95 -15.25 8.20
N LYS A 139 -10.55 -15.66 7.07
CA LYS A 139 -11.49 -16.79 6.97
C LYS A 139 -12.75 -16.63 7.81
N TYR A 140 -13.21 -15.39 7.98
CA TYR A 140 -14.51 -15.09 8.54
C TYR A 140 -15.55 -14.94 7.42
N PRO A 141 -16.82 -15.32 7.66
CA PRO A 141 -17.88 -15.00 6.73
C PRO A 141 -18.03 -13.48 6.61
N VAL A 142 -18.16 -12.98 5.40
CA VAL A 142 -18.41 -11.55 5.15
C VAL A 142 -19.89 -11.28 5.44
N PRO A 143 -20.24 -10.28 6.27
CA PRO A 143 -21.62 -9.87 6.46
C PRO A 143 -22.29 -9.54 5.12
N LYS A 144 -23.55 -9.95 4.96
CA LYS A 144 -24.26 -9.87 3.67
C LYS A 144 -24.35 -8.43 3.17
N GLU A 145 -24.61 -7.50 4.07
CA GLU A 145 -24.74 -6.06 3.78
C GLU A 145 -23.44 -5.50 3.20
N ILE A 146 -22.30 -5.84 3.82
CA ILE A 146 -20.96 -5.43 3.35
C ILE A 146 -20.67 -6.11 2.00
N LYS A 147 -21.07 -7.37 1.83
CA LYS A 147 -20.85 -8.10 0.57
C LYS A 147 -21.65 -7.50 -0.59
N ASP A 148 -22.90 -7.15 -0.36
CA ASP A 148 -23.77 -6.51 -1.36
C ASP A 148 -23.22 -5.14 -1.76
N GLN A 149 -22.71 -4.35 -0.80
CA GLN A 149 -22.05 -3.08 -1.06
C GLN A 149 -20.75 -3.27 -1.86
N PHE A 150 -19.92 -4.25 -1.50
CA PHE A 150 -18.70 -4.58 -2.21
C PHE A 150 -18.98 -4.88 -3.69
N ASP A 151 -19.97 -5.74 -3.97
CA ASP A 151 -20.30 -6.13 -5.35
C ASP A 151 -20.82 -4.92 -6.16
N ARG A 152 -21.53 -3.98 -5.53
CA ARG A 152 -21.95 -2.70 -6.15
C ARG A 152 -20.76 -1.79 -6.46
N ILE A 153 -19.82 -1.62 -5.54
CA ILE A 153 -18.63 -0.76 -5.73
C ILE A 153 -17.77 -1.31 -6.86
N VAL A 154 -17.47 -2.60 -6.83
CA VAL A 154 -16.64 -3.25 -7.86
C VAL A 154 -17.26 -3.09 -9.24
N THR A 155 -18.59 -3.25 -9.34
CA THR A 155 -19.33 -3.09 -10.60
C THR A 155 -19.32 -1.64 -11.07
N SER A 156 -19.77 -0.70 -10.22
CA SER A 156 -19.94 0.71 -10.59
C SER A 156 -18.63 1.45 -10.85
N LYS A 157 -17.57 1.17 -10.08
CA LYS A 157 -16.25 1.84 -10.18
C LYS A 157 -15.29 1.11 -11.10
N LYS A 158 -15.78 0.12 -11.85
CA LYS A 158 -15.02 -0.66 -12.83
C LYS A 158 -13.70 -1.19 -12.27
N ILE A 159 -13.71 -1.61 -11.00
CA ILE A 159 -12.50 -2.12 -10.37
C ILE A 159 -12.19 -3.49 -10.99
N PRO A 160 -10.97 -3.74 -11.48
CA PRO A 160 -10.62 -4.99 -12.17
C PRO A 160 -10.64 -6.19 -11.21
N PHE A 161 -11.83 -6.70 -10.91
CA PHE A 161 -12.06 -7.89 -10.12
C PHE A 161 -12.27 -9.09 -11.05
N ARG A 162 -11.18 -9.59 -11.64
CA ARG A 162 -11.26 -10.87 -12.36
C ARG A 162 -11.54 -11.98 -11.34
N LYS A 163 -12.61 -12.74 -11.53
CA LYS A 163 -12.74 -14.07 -10.91
C LYS A 163 -11.51 -14.86 -11.36
N ALA A 164 -10.63 -15.20 -10.43
CA ALA A 164 -9.45 -15.98 -10.79
C ALA A 164 -9.89 -17.29 -11.42
N GLU A 165 -9.37 -17.61 -12.61
CA GLU A 165 -9.43 -18.97 -13.13
C GLU A 165 -8.49 -19.82 -12.25
N GLY A 166 -9.06 -20.43 -11.21
CA GLY A 166 -8.35 -21.22 -10.21
C GLY A 166 -8.65 -20.80 -8.76
N ASN A 167 -8.33 -21.67 -7.81
CA ASN A 167 -8.64 -21.56 -6.37
C ASN A 167 -8.01 -20.36 -5.62
N LYS A 168 -7.33 -19.43 -6.28
CA LYS A 168 -6.67 -18.28 -5.64
C LYS A 168 -7.49 -17.00 -5.83
N LYS A 169 -8.31 -16.64 -4.84
CA LYS A 169 -9.03 -15.36 -4.82
C LYS A 169 -8.06 -14.17 -4.93
N LYS A 170 -8.40 -13.15 -5.73
CA LYS A 170 -7.66 -11.89 -5.77
C LYS A 170 -7.74 -11.20 -4.41
N THR A 171 -6.60 -10.72 -3.91
CA THR A 171 -6.48 -10.01 -2.63
C THR A 171 -5.54 -8.83 -2.83
N PHE A 172 -6.06 -7.63 -3.04
CA PHE A 172 -5.23 -6.45 -3.31
C PHE A 172 -5.77 -5.15 -2.68
N PHE A 173 -6.98 -5.13 -2.12
CA PHE A 173 -7.58 -3.96 -1.47
C PHE A 173 -6.90 -3.58 -0.15
N VAL A 174 -6.28 -4.54 0.55
CA VAL A 174 -5.52 -4.25 1.77
C VAL A 174 -4.06 -3.92 1.43
N TYR A 175 -3.55 -2.82 2.00
CA TYR A 175 -2.19 -2.32 1.83
C TYR A 175 -1.14 -3.41 2.12
N ALA A 176 -0.21 -3.62 1.19
CA ALA A 176 0.81 -4.65 1.32
C ALA A 176 1.77 -4.43 2.50
N GLU A 177 2.06 -3.17 2.85
CA GLU A 177 2.83 -2.83 4.05
C GLU A 177 2.16 -3.41 5.30
N ASN A 178 0.87 -3.17 5.46
CA ASN A 178 0.10 -3.69 6.60
C ASN A 178 0.07 -5.22 6.59
N LYS A 179 -0.02 -5.85 5.41
CA LYS A 179 0.08 -7.32 5.28
C LYS A 179 1.44 -7.85 5.73
N ILE A 180 2.54 -7.16 5.43
CA ILE A 180 3.89 -7.53 5.87
C ILE A 180 4.05 -7.30 7.38
N LEU A 181 3.62 -6.15 7.90
CA LEU A 181 3.68 -5.82 9.32
C LEU A 181 2.82 -6.77 10.17
N MET A 182 1.67 -7.21 9.67
CA MET A 182 0.89 -8.29 10.27
C MET A 182 1.68 -9.61 10.33
N LYS A 183 2.39 -9.99 9.26
CA LYS A 183 3.22 -11.21 9.28
C LYS A 183 4.41 -11.09 10.24
N VAL A 184 5.00 -9.91 10.36
CA VAL A 184 6.03 -9.59 11.35
C VAL A 184 5.45 -9.78 12.76
N CYS A 185 4.31 -9.18 13.07
CA CYS A 185 3.60 -9.35 14.34
C CYS A 185 3.35 -10.84 14.68
N ASN A 186 2.88 -11.61 13.70
CA ASN A 186 2.63 -13.04 13.85
C ASN A 186 3.90 -13.86 14.11
N SER A 187 5.05 -13.37 13.65
CA SER A 187 6.33 -14.05 13.85
C SER A 187 6.87 -13.82 15.26
N LEU A 188 6.57 -12.67 15.87
CA LEU A 188 7.05 -12.28 17.20
C LEU A 188 6.18 -12.84 18.33
N SER A 189 6.84 -13.21 19.42
CA SER A 189 6.27 -13.59 20.71
C SER A 189 5.90 -12.38 21.57
N ALA A 190 5.11 -12.61 22.61
CA ALA A 190 4.73 -11.56 23.58
C ALA A 190 5.96 -10.94 24.28
N LEU A 191 6.95 -11.77 24.62
CA LEU A 191 8.18 -11.33 25.26
C LEU A 191 9.02 -10.44 24.32
N GLU A 192 9.16 -10.83 23.06
CA GLU A 192 9.90 -10.04 22.07
C GLU A 192 9.22 -8.69 21.82
N VAL A 193 7.89 -8.66 21.70
CA VAL A 193 7.15 -7.39 21.57
C VAL A 193 7.35 -6.51 22.81
N TYR A 194 7.30 -7.07 24.02
CA TYR A 194 7.59 -6.32 25.24
C TYR A 194 9.01 -5.74 25.25
N GLN A 195 10.01 -6.55 24.91
CA GLN A 195 11.40 -6.11 24.88
C GLN A 195 11.66 -5.02 23.83
N MET A 196 10.93 -5.00 22.72
CA MET A 196 11.00 -3.89 21.76
C MET A 196 10.64 -2.55 22.40
N TYR A 197 9.62 -2.53 23.29
CA TYR A 197 9.26 -1.33 24.06
C TYR A 197 10.36 -0.94 25.05
N THR A 198 10.97 -1.92 25.74
CA THR A 198 12.07 -1.67 26.68
C THR A 198 13.29 -1.07 25.98
N ILE A 199 13.71 -1.64 24.84
CA ILE A 199 14.86 -1.14 24.07
C ILE A 199 14.68 0.31 23.62
N LEU A 200 13.46 0.68 23.23
CA LEU A 200 13.16 2.06 22.89
C LEU A 200 13.21 2.96 24.12
N SER A 201 12.64 2.52 25.25
CA SER A 201 12.65 3.26 26.52
C SER A 201 14.07 3.59 26.99
N GLU A 202 15.02 2.69 26.76
CA GLU A 202 16.42 2.81 27.20
C GLU A 202 17.33 3.47 26.16
N SER A 203 16.83 3.74 24.95
CA SER A 203 17.62 4.33 23.88
C SER A 203 17.86 5.82 24.13
N LYS A 204 19.14 6.26 24.18
CA LYS A 204 19.51 7.70 24.32
C LYS A 204 18.89 8.63 23.27
N ALA A 205 18.47 8.09 22.11
CA ALA A 205 17.75 8.86 21.09
C ALA A 205 16.36 9.36 21.54
N VAL A 206 15.84 8.85 22.67
CA VAL A 206 14.62 9.33 23.34
C VAL A 206 14.85 10.67 24.03
N GLU A 207 16.07 10.96 24.51
CA GLU A 207 16.33 12.17 25.29
C GLU A 207 16.25 13.45 24.44
N GLU A 208 16.42 13.33 23.11
CA GLU A 208 16.47 14.46 22.16
C GLU A 208 15.17 14.64 21.36
N ASP A 209 14.23 13.68 21.40
CA ASP A 209 12.98 13.72 20.64
C ASP A 209 11.77 13.78 21.58
N ASP A 210 11.22 14.98 21.79
CA ASP A 210 10.07 15.21 22.68
C ASP A 210 8.83 14.41 22.25
N ALA A 211 8.71 14.07 20.97
CA ALA A 211 7.65 13.22 20.45
C ALA A 211 7.84 11.73 20.82
N MET A 212 9.07 11.30 21.12
CA MET A 212 9.42 9.97 21.60
C MET A 212 9.31 9.87 23.13
N LYS A 213 9.58 10.94 23.88
CA LYS A 213 9.32 10.99 25.33
C LYS A 213 7.85 10.83 25.65
N ASP A 214 6.99 11.48 24.87
CA ASP A 214 5.53 11.38 24.99
C ASP A 214 5.05 9.94 24.70
N PHE A 215 5.65 9.27 23.70
CA PHE A 215 5.39 7.86 23.35
C PHE A 215 5.71 6.89 24.50
N LEU A 216 6.78 7.13 25.25
CA LEU A 216 7.24 6.27 26.34
C LEU A 216 6.63 6.63 27.71
N SER A 217 5.96 7.78 27.80
CA SER A 217 5.18 8.19 28.97
C SER A 217 3.81 7.49 29.07
N GLN A 218 3.41 6.77 28.00
CA GLN A 218 2.13 6.07 27.85
C GLN A 218 2.24 4.55 28.15
N PRO A 219 1.13 3.84 28.40
CA PRO A 219 0.97 2.91 29.52
C PRO A 219 1.93 1.72 29.51
N CYS A 220 2.51 1.47 30.69
CA CYS A 220 3.28 0.27 31.03
C CYS A 220 2.44 -0.99 30.76
N VAL A 221 2.82 -1.73 29.72
CA VAL A 221 2.21 -3.02 29.43
C VAL A 221 2.97 -4.09 30.19
N SER A 222 2.30 -4.79 31.12
CA SER A 222 2.96 -5.88 31.83
C SER A 222 3.22 -7.06 30.88
N PRO A 223 4.39 -7.71 30.96
CA PRO A 223 4.70 -8.87 30.14
C PRO A 223 3.72 -10.03 30.39
N GLU A 224 3.18 -10.15 31.61
CA GLU A 224 2.17 -11.14 31.96
C GLU A 224 0.84 -10.89 31.23
N ALA A 225 0.42 -9.62 31.10
CA ALA A 225 -0.82 -9.28 30.41
C ALA A 225 -0.73 -9.57 28.91
N LEU A 226 0.41 -9.26 28.27
CA LEU A 226 0.64 -9.58 26.86
C LEU A 226 0.54 -11.07 26.56
N HIS A 227 0.91 -11.91 27.52
CA HIS A 227 0.81 -13.35 27.40
C HIS A 227 -0.60 -13.88 27.71
N LYS A 228 -1.24 -13.37 28.77
CA LYS A 228 -2.54 -13.87 29.26
C LYS A 228 -3.74 -13.38 28.45
N VAL A 229 -3.72 -12.12 28.02
CA VAL A 229 -4.87 -11.48 27.35
C VAL A 229 -4.74 -11.69 25.85
N LYS A 230 -5.63 -12.53 25.29
CA LYS A 230 -5.65 -12.83 23.86
C LYS A 230 -5.82 -11.55 23.03
N GLY A 231 -4.96 -11.39 22.02
CA GLY A 231 -4.95 -10.22 21.14
C GLY A 231 -4.22 -8.99 21.69
N LEU A 232 -3.87 -8.94 22.98
CA LEU A 232 -3.20 -7.76 23.55
C LEU A 232 -1.76 -7.58 23.02
N LYS A 233 -1.06 -8.67 22.69
CA LYS A 233 0.20 -8.64 21.94
C LYS A 233 0.05 -7.89 20.60
N ASP A 234 -0.97 -8.23 19.83
CA ASP A 234 -1.24 -7.62 18.54
C ASP A 234 -1.60 -6.14 18.72
N VAL A 235 -2.38 -5.79 19.76
CA VAL A 235 -2.63 -4.39 20.14
C VAL A 235 -1.31 -3.65 20.39
N ALA A 236 -0.43 -4.19 21.24
CA ALA A 236 0.83 -3.55 21.57
C ALA A 236 1.72 -3.36 20.34
N PHE A 237 1.84 -4.39 19.49
CA PHE A 237 2.66 -4.29 18.29
C PHE A 237 2.09 -3.30 17.25
N TYR A 238 0.77 -3.31 16.99
CA TYR A 238 0.21 -2.40 16.01
C TYR A 238 0.16 -0.95 16.53
N TYR A 239 -0.09 -0.74 17.82
CA TYR A 239 0.02 0.60 18.43
C TYR A 239 1.42 1.19 18.25
N PHE A 240 2.43 0.36 18.52
CA PHE A 240 3.83 0.68 18.33
C PHE A 240 4.13 1.11 16.88
N VAL A 241 3.74 0.27 15.92
CA VAL A 241 3.97 0.52 14.49
C VAL A 241 3.24 1.78 14.02
N LEU A 242 1.97 1.96 14.38
CA LEU A 242 1.18 3.13 14.01
C LEU A 242 1.81 4.42 14.56
N THR A 243 2.36 4.36 15.77
CA THR A 243 3.06 5.51 16.36
C THR A 243 4.34 5.83 15.60
N LEU A 244 5.16 4.82 15.27
CA LEU A 244 6.35 5.02 14.44
C LEU A 244 5.99 5.59 13.05
N MET A 245 4.89 5.15 12.45
CA MET A 245 4.42 5.69 11.16
C MET A 245 4.01 7.15 11.29
N ARG A 246 3.19 7.49 12.30
CA ARG A 246 2.76 8.86 12.58
C ARG A 246 3.95 9.80 12.79
N LYS A 247 4.97 9.36 13.54
CA LYS A 247 6.19 10.13 13.77
C LYS A 247 7.18 10.10 12.60
N LYS A 248 6.76 9.60 11.42
CA LYS A 248 7.57 9.48 10.19
C LYS A 248 8.88 8.71 10.39
N MET A 249 8.91 7.86 11.42
CA MET A 249 10.07 7.06 11.82
C MET A 249 10.21 5.81 10.96
N ILE A 250 9.09 5.27 10.49
CA ILE A 250 9.02 4.21 9.48
C ILE A 250 8.03 4.60 8.39
N ASN A 251 8.25 4.09 7.18
CA ASN A 251 7.27 4.14 6.10
C ASN A 251 7.43 2.91 5.17
N ARG A 252 6.70 2.88 4.05
CA ARG A 252 6.70 1.77 3.07
C ARG A 252 8.10 1.29 2.65
N LEU A 253 9.04 2.21 2.38
CA LEU A 253 10.41 1.86 1.98
C LEU A 253 11.34 1.74 3.18
N TYR A 254 11.11 2.56 4.20
CA TYR A 254 12.07 2.81 5.25
C TYR A 254 11.60 2.15 6.55
N THR A 255 11.53 0.82 6.58
CA THR A 255 11.33 0.05 7.82
C THR A 255 12.60 -0.06 8.67
N HIS A 256 13.68 0.63 8.27
CA HIS A 256 15.01 0.60 8.89
C HIS A 256 15.02 0.77 10.41
N LYS A 257 14.18 1.65 10.99
CA LYS A 257 14.11 1.79 12.45
C LYS A 257 13.53 0.54 13.11
N LEU A 258 12.45 -0.02 12.55
CA LEU A 258 11.90 -1.29 13.02
C LEU A 258 12.90 -2.44 12.82
N TYR A 259 13.59 -2.47 11.68
CA TYR A 259 14.66 -3.43 11.39
C TYR A 259 15.78 -3.34 12.42
N PHE A 260 16.30 -2.15 12.69
CA PHE A 260 17.37 -1.90 13.65
C PHE A 260 16.96 -2.27 15.08
N LEU A 261 15.71 -2.03 15.46
CA LEU A 261 15.18 -2.45 16.76
C LEU A 261 15.14 -3.97 16.88
N LEU A 262 14.73 -4.67 15.82
CA LEU A 262 14.75 -6.13 15.78
C LEU A 262 16.18 -6.70 15.77
N GLU A 263 17.12 -6.07 15.08
CA GLU A 263 18.54 -6.43 15.15
C GLU A 263 19.13 -6.22 16.56
N LYS A 264 18.82 -5.10 17.22
CA LYS A 264 19.21 -4.85 18.61
C LYS A 264 18.60 -5.89 19.55
N LEU A 265 17.32 -6.21 19.36
CA LEU A 265 16.64 -7.24 20.14
C LEU A 265 17.34 -8.59 19.99
N LYS A 266 17.71 -8.96 18.76
CA LYS A 266 18.48 -10.17 18.46
C LYS A 266 19.83 -10.18 19.18
N GLN A 267 20.53 -9.05 19.25
CA GLN A 267 21.80 -8.94 19.98
C GLN A 267 21.61 -9.13 21.50
N ILE A 268 20.55 -8.57 22.08
CA ILE A 268 20.25 -8.65 23.53
C ILE A 268 19.83 -10.07 23.93
N LEU A 269 19.05 -10.76 23.09
CA LEU A 269 18.55 -12.11 23.36
C LEU A 269 19.60 -13.23 23.24
N GLY A 270 20.82 -12.92 22.77
CA GLY A 270 21.98 -13.82 22.78
C GLY A 270 22.06 -14.84 21.63
N GLU A 271 23.24 -15.45 21.46
CA GLU A 271 23.67 -16.27 20.31
C GLU A 271 22.97 -17.64 20.14
N GLU A 272 22.01 -17.99 21.00
CA GLU A 272 21.26 -19.23 20.82
C GLU A 272 20.36 -19.12 19.57
N LYS A 273 20.82 -19.68 18.44
CA LYS A 273 20.13 -19.67 17.13
C LYS A 273 18.67 -20.10 17.18
N LYS A 274 18.26 -20.91 18.16
CA LYS A 274 16.86 -21.32 18.34
C LYS A 274 15.96 -20.20 18.86
N THR A 275 16.50 -19.27 19.64
CA THR A 275 15.76 -18.21 20.33
C THR A 275 15.42 -17.05 19.39
N CYS A 276 16.20 -16.84 18.33
CA CYS A 276 16.02 -15.71 17.41
C CYS A 276 15.31 -16.03 16.07
N ILE A 277 14.82 -17.26 15.87
CA ILE A 277 14.20 -17.65 14.58
C ILE A 277 12.98 -16.78 14.21
N HIS A 278 12.25 -16.33 15.23
CA HIS A 278 11.11 -15.42 15.13
C HIS A 278 11.53 -14.05 14.59
N ILE A 279 12.65 -13.53 15.10
CA ILE A 279 13.24 -12.25 14.71
C ILE A 279 13.87 -12.35 13.32
N ASP A 280 14.62 -13.42 13.02
CA ASP A 280 15.22 -13.62 11.70
C ASP A 280 14.15 -13.63 10.60
N ARG A 281 13.03 -14.31 10.85
CA ARG A 281 11.88 -14.30 9.93
C ARG A 281 11.30 -12.90 9.76
N ALA A 282 11.18 -12.14 10.86
CA ALA A 282 10.72 -10.75 10.81
C ALA A 282 11.67 -9.86 9.97
N LEU A 283 12.98 -9.95 10.21
CA LEU A 283 14.01 -9.21 9.48
C LEU A 283 14.00 -9.54 7.98
N GLU A 284 13.87 -10.81 7.60
CA GLU A 284 13.76 -11.22 6.20
C GLU A 284 12.55 -10.58 5.50
N MET A 285 11.42 -10.45 6.21
CA MET A 285 10.22 -9.83 5.68
C MET A 285 10.35 -8.31 5.51
N LEU A 286 11.12 -7.65 6.38
CA LEU A 286 11.36 -6.21 6.31
C LEU A 286 12.40 -5.82 5.24
N ASN A 287 13.28 -6.75 4.84
CA ASN A 287 14.32 -6.53 3.83
C ASN A 287 13.83 -6.60 2.37
N ARG A 288 12.53 -6.76 2.14
CA ARG A 288 11.94 -6.90 0.81
C ARG A 288 10.87 -5.84 0.59
N TYR A 289 10.68 -5.45 -0.66
CA TYR A 289 9.50 -4.68 -1.06
C TYR A 289 8.22 -5.41 -0.63
N PRO A 290 7.25 -4.71 -0.03
CA PRO A 290 5.97 -5.31 0.33
C PRO A 290 5.19 -5.59 -0.96
N ILE A 291 5.30 -6.83 -1.42
CA ILE A 291 4.53 -7.42 -2.51
C ILE A 291 3.73 -8.57 -1.89
N ALA A 292 2.45 -8.30 -1.61
CA ALA A 292 1.57 -9.23 -0.91
C ALA A 292 0.22 -9.43 -1.62
N SER A 293 -0.01 -8.66 -2.68
CA SER A 293 -1.24 -8.65 -3.45
C SER A 293 -1.25 -9.68 -4.56
N HIS A 294 -2.45 -10.13 -4.90
CA HIS A 294 -2.72 -10.98 -6.07
C HIS A 294 -3.84 -10.32 -6.88
N PRO A 295 -3.55 -9.81 -8.09
CA PRO A 295 -2.24 -9.81 -8.78
C PRO A 295 -1.18 -8.95 -8.05
N PRO A 296 0.12 -9.21 -8.21
CA PRO A 296 1.18 -8.39 -7.60
C PRO A 296 1.21 -6.96 -8.13
N GLY A 297 0.82 -6.77 -9.39
CA GLY A 297 0.94 -5.49 -10.06
C GLY A 297 0.34 -5.48 -11.45
N LEU A 298 0.51 -4.34 -12.12
CA LEU A 298 0.17 -4.14 -13.51
C LEU A 298 1.42 -4.31 -14.38
N CYS A 299 1.28 -4.98 -15.52
CA CYS A 299 2.35 -5.11 -16.51
C CYS A 299 1.87 -4.55 -17.86
N LEU A 300 2.42 -3.41 -18.25
CA LEU A 300 2.12 -2.73 -19.51
C LEU A 300 3.13 -3.18 -20.56
N ILE A 301 2.64 -3.58 -21.73
CA ILE A 301 3.51 -3.96 -22.87
C ILE A 301 3.16 -3.08 -24.07
N PHE A 302 4.08 -2.17 -24.41
CA PHE A 302 4.05 -1.40 -25.65
C PHE A 302 4.87 -2.15 -26.70
N HIS A 303 4.20 -2.67 -27.73
CA HIS A 303 4.82 -3.49 -28.76
C HIS A 303 4.72 -2.82 -30.12
N MET A 304 5.87 -2.38 -30.66
CA MET A 304 6.00 -1.95 -32.04
C MET A 304 6.26 -3.17 -32.91
N ALA A 305 5.29 -3.56 -33.73
CA ALA A 305 5.30 -4.75 -34.56
C ALA A 305 5.90 -4.47 -35.95
N GLU A 306 5.75 -3.24 -36.45
CA GLU A 306 6.20 -2.84 -37.79
C GLU A 306 7.68 -3.16 -38.02
N ASN A 307 7.96 -3.90 -39.09
CA ASN A 307 9.30 -4.28 -39.56
C ASN A 307 10.16 -5.07 -38.55
N ARG A 308 9.55 -5.68 -37.53
CA ARG A 308 10.26 -6.47 -36.50
C ARG A 308 9.85 -7.95 -36.56
N ILE A 309 10.39 -8.66 -37.56
CA ILE A 309 10.16 -10.10 -37.76
C ILE A 309 10.54 -10.87 -36.47
N GLY A 310 9.64 -11.72 -35.99
CA GLY A 310 9.83 -12.52 -34.79
C GLY A 310 9.46 -11.82 -33.47
N SER A 311 9.23 -10.51 -33.47
CA SER A 311 8.85 -9.77 -32.25
C SER A 311 7.52 -10.21 -31.64
N SER A 312 6.62 -10.78 -32.44
CA SER A 312 5.38 -11.39 -31.95
C SER A 312 5.64 -12.59 -31.03
N LYS A 313 6.72 -13.35 -31.25
CA LYS A 313 7.12 -14.46 -30.35
C LYS A 313 7.59 -13.93 -29.01
N ASP A 314 8.34 -12.84 -29.00
CA ASP A 314 8.78 -12.18 -27.76
C ASP A 314 7.57 -11.65 -26.97
N LEU A 315 6.63 -10.99 -27.65
CA LEU A 315 5.39 -10.52 -27.03
C LEU A 315 4.63 -11.68 -26.37
N THR A 316 4.40 -12.79 -27.09
CA THR A 316 3.67 -13.94 -26.55
C THR A 316 4.37 -14.50 -25.32
N ARG A 317 5.69 -14.70 -25.36
CA ARG A 317 6.46 -15.24 -24.23
C ARG A 317 6.43 -14.33 -23.02
N VAL A 318 6.62 -13.02 -23.21
CA VAL A 318 6.58 -12.05 -22.10
C VAL A 318 5.18 -11.97 -21.51
N ARG A 319 4.14 -11.92 -22.35
CA ARG A 319 2.75 -11.97 -21.88
C ARG A 319 2.50 -13.22 -21.04
N GLU A 320 2.84 -14.40 -21.55
CA GLU A 320 2.65 -15.66 -20.82
C GLU A 320 3.45 -15.71 -19.51
N LEU A 321 4.69 -15.22 -19.52
CA LEU A 321 5.51 -15.16 -18.31
C LEU A 321 4.85 -14.28 -17.23
N PHE A 322 4.42 -13.07 -17.58
CA PHE A 322 3.83 -12.17 -16.62
C PHE A 322 2.41 -12.55 -16.20
N GLU A 323 1.56 -13.02 -17.13
CA GLU A 323 0.19 -13.45 -16.81
C GLU A 323 0.15 -14.80 -16.07
N LYS A 324 0.90 -15.81 -16.55
CA LYS A 324 0.77 -17.21 -16.09
C LYS A 324 1.83 -17.65 -15.08
N VAL A 325 2.97 -16.98 -14.97
CA VAL A 325 4.01 -17.33 -13.98
C VAL A 325 4.04 -16.32 -12.86
N PHE A 326 4.15 -15.03 -13.19
CA PHE A 326 4.21 -13.96 -12.20
C PHE A 326 2.83 -13.43 -11.77
N MET A 327 1.73 -13.87 -12.40
CA MET A 327 0.36 -13.52 -12.03
C MET A 327 0.05 -12.01 -12.06
N TYR A 328 0.71 -11.24 -12.94
CA TYR A 328 0.41 -9.83 -13.16
C TYR A 328 -0.86 -9.66 -14.00
N ASP A 329 -1.58 -8.55 -13.78
CA ASP A 329 -2.56 -8.11 -14.77
C ASP A 329 -1.77 -7.49 -15.94
N VAL A 330 -1.76 -8.16 -17.10
CA VAL A 330 -1.06 -7.67 -18.29
C VAL A 330 -2.00 -6.89 -19.19
N PHE A 331 -1.55 -5.73 -19.63
CA PHE A 331 -2.19 -4.91 -20.65
C PHE A 331 -1.22 -4.71 -21.82
N VAL A 332 -1.68 -5.02 -23.04
CA VAL A 332 -0.84 -4.92 -24.25
C VAL A 332 -1.42 -3.90 -25.20
N LYS A 333 -0.55 -3.01 -25.69
CA LYS A 333 -0.87 -2.08 -26.77
C LYS A 333 0.11 -2.26 -27.91
N VAL A 334 -0.42 -2.63 -29.08
CA VAL A 334 0.34 -2.83 -30.32
C VAL A 334 0.34 -1.53 -31.13
N ASP A 335 1.51 -1.18 -31.67
CA ASP A 335 1.80 0.02 -32.45
C ASP A 335 1.15 1.31 -31.89
N PRO A 336 1.39 1.66 -30.62
CA PRO A 336 0.82 2.89 -30.06
C PRO A 336 1.49 4.14 -30.61
N THR A 337 0.71 5.22 -30.76
CA THR A 337 1.23 6.58 -30.96
C THR A 337 1.71 7.18 -29.64
N ALA A 338 2.46 8.28 -29.70
CA ALA A 338 2.89 9.02 -28.51
C ALA A 338 1.69 9.45 -27.63
N GLU A 339 0.63 9.95 -28.26
CA GLU A 339 -0.59 10.39 -27.56
C GLU A 339 -1.35 9.22 -26.91
N GLN A 340 -1.33 8.03 -27.52
CA GLN A 340 -1.91 6.84 -26.89
C GLN A 340 -1.11 6.41 -25.66
N ILE A 341 0.22 6.50 -25.68
CA ILE A 341 1.06 6.21 -24.51
C ILE A 341 0.75 7.20 -23.39
N LYS A 342 0.70 8.51 -23.68
CA LYS A 342 0.31 9.55 -22.71
C LYS A 342 -1.08 9.31 -22.12
N SER A 343 -2.06 8.96 -22.96
CA SER A 343 -3.42 8.64 -22.52
C SER A 343 -3.43 7.44 -21.57
N ILE A 344 -2.68 6.38 -21.87
CA ILE A 344 -2.55 5.20 -21.00
C ILE A 344 -1.93 5.58 -19.66
N ILE A 345 -0.85 6.37 -19.65
CA ILE A 345 -0.21 6.86 -18.42
C ILE A 345 -1.20 7.69 -17.59
N SER A 346 -1.94 8.60 -18.22
CA SER A 346 -2.95 9.42 -17.54
C SER A 346 -4.02 8.55 -16.86
N LYS A 347 -4.46 7.47 -17.50
CA LYS A 347 -5.45 6.53 -16.97
C LYS A 347 -4.94 5.71 -15.79
N LEU A 348 -3.63 5.64 -15.57
CA LEU A 348 -3.04 5.00 -14.39
C LEU A 348 -3.12 5.87 -13.14
N LYS A 349 -3.36 7.18 -13.29
CA LYS A 349 -3.60 8.09 -12.16
C LYS A 349 -4.95 7.85 -11.47
N ALA A 350 -5.84 7.04 -12.05
CA ALA A 350 -7.12 6.67 -11.44
C ALA A 350 -6.93 5.88 -10.14
N ALA A 351 -7.77 6.16 -9.14
CA ALA A 351 -7.67 5.63 -7.77
C ALA A 351 -7.71 4.09 -7.69
N ARG A 352 -8.42 3.42 -8.61
CA ARG A 352 -8.47 1.95 -8.68
C ARG A 352 -7.08 1.28 -8.83
N ASN A 353 -6.07 2.00 -9.31
CA ASN A 353 -4.70 1.45 -9.47
C ASN A 353 -3.89 1.51 -8.16
N LYS A 354 -4.40 2.19 -7.11
CA LYS A 354 -3.71 2.33 -5.81
C LYS A 354 -3.41 1.02 -5.10
N PHE A 355 -4.14 -0.01 -5.45
CA PHE A 355 -4.09 -1.32 -4.81
C PHE A 355 -3.04 -2.27 -5.44
N TYR A 356 -2.43 -1.91 -6.58
CA TYR A 356 -1.31 -2.67 -7.13
C TYR A 356 -0.04 -2.44 -6.31
N ASP A 357 0.73 -3.48 -6.02
CA ASP A 357 1.97 -3.37 -5.25
C ASP A 357 3.17 -2.99 -6.11
N SER A 358 3.10 -3.22 -7.42
CA SER A 358 4.18 -2.94 -8.37
C SER A 358 3.66 -2.54 -9.75
N LEU A 359 4.56 -1.95 -10.54
CA LEU A 359 4.32 -1.63 -11.94
C LEU A 359 5.48 -2.17 -12.79
N VAL A 360 5.15 -2.82 -13.89
CA VAL A 360 6.10 -3.28 -14.90
C VAL A 360 5.75 -2.64 -16.24
N VAL A 361 6.74 -2.09 -16.92
CA VAL A 361 6.57 -1.49 -18.25
C VAL A 361 7.58 -2.10 -19.21
N TRP A 362 7.06 -2.78 -20.23
CA TRP A 362 7.81 -3.27 -21.37
C TRP A 362 7.63 -2.32 -22.54
N PHE A 363 8.74 -1.91 -23.13
CA PHE A 363 8.76 -1.25 -24.43
C PHE A 363 9.57 -2.08 -25.41
N MET A 364 8.92 -2.58 -26.46
CA MET A 364 9.53 -3.44 -27.48
C MET A 364 9.45 -2.74 -28.83
N GLY A 365 10.56 -2.21 -29.33
CA GLY A 365 10.55 -1.48 -30.60
C GLY A 365 11.92 -1.10 -31.12
N HIS A 366 11.93 -0.22 -32.13
CA HIS A 366 13.15 0.45 -32.55
C HIS A 366 13.42 1.66 -31.66
N GLY A 367 14.66 2.14 -31.69
CA GLY A 367 15.04 3.32 -30.93
C GLY A 367 16.50 3.69 -31.12
N SER A 368 16.92 4.66 -30.33
CA SER A 368 18.29 5.13 -30.18
C SER A 368 18.61 5.25 -28.69
N LYS A 369 19.78 5.79 -28.36
CA LYS A 369 20.18 6.07 -26.98
C LYS A 369 19.12 6.88 -26.21
N THR A 370 18.51 7.85 -26.89
CA THR A 370 17.63 8.86 -26.29
C THR A 370 16.16 8.67 -26.62
N TYR A 371 15.87 8.22 -27.84
CA TYR A 371 14.50 8.16 -28.36
C TYR A 371 14.04 6.74 -28.63
N LEU A 372 12.73 6.52 -28.54
CA LEU A 372 12.05 5.27 -28.87
C LEU A 372 11.08 5.54 -30.02
N ASN A 373 11.08 4.67 -31.03
CA ASN A 373 10.16 4.80 -32.16
C ASN A 373 8.77 4.34 -31.74
N VAL A 374 7.76 5.17 -32.02
CA VAL A 374 6.35 4.87 -31.82
C VAL A 374 5.63 4.92 -33.15
N LYS A 375 4.36 4.51 -33.20
CA LYS A 375 3.56 4.73 -34.40
C LYS A 375 3.51 6.22 -34.70
N GLU A 376 3.94 6.59 -35.90
CA GLU A 376 3.97 7.97 -36.40
C GLU A 376 4.87 8.92 -35.58
N GLY A 377 6.04 8.47 -35.13
CA GLY A 377 7.07 9.37 -34.59
C GLY A 377 8.04 8.74 -33.62
N GLN A 378 8.50 9.55 -32.67
CA GLN A 378 9.41 9.14 -31.61
C GLN A 378 9.02 9.78 -30.29
N ILE A 379 9.33 9.09 -29.19
CA ILE A 379 9.21 9.62 -27.83
C ILE A 379 10.57 9.61 -27.14
N HIS A 380 10.80 10.56 -26.26
CA HIS A 380 11.98 10.62 -25.43
C HIS A 380 11.91 9.55 -24.32
N ARG A 381 12.90 8.65 -24.28
CA ARG A 381 12.92 7.48 -23.39
C ARG A 381 12.72 7.83 -21.91
N ARG A 382 13.36 8.90 -21.44
CA ARG A 382 13.24 9.35 -20.03
C ARG A 382 11.97 10.19 -19.81
N LEU A 383 11.91 11.36 -20.43
CA LEU A 383 10.87 12.37 -20.24
C LEU A 383 9.45 11.92 -20.63
N ASP A 384 9.29 11.18 -21.73
CA ASP A 384 7.95 10.82 -22.23
C ASP A 384 7.49 9.42 -21.80
N LEU A 385 8.43 8.54 -21.42
CA LEU A 385 8.11 7.18 -20.99
C LEU A 385 8.37 6.97 -19.50
N ILE A 386 9.61 7.05 -19.00
CA ILE A 386 9.95 6.63 -17.63
C ILE A 386 9.40 7.60 -16.56
N GLU A 387 9.71 8.89 -16.68
CA GLU A 387 9.41 9.91 -15.67
C GLU A 387 7.90 10.06 -15.38
N PRO A 388 7.00 10.05 -16.38
CA PRO A 388 5.57 10.15 -16.13
C PRO A 388 4.98 9.02 -15.28
N PHE A 389 5.58 7.82 -15.29
CA PHE A 389 5.16 6.74 -14.39
C PHE A 389 5.72 6.89 -12.97
N THR A 390 6.83 7.62 -12.80
CA THR A 390 7.40 7.89 -11.47
C THR A 390 6.62 8.94 -10.70
N GLU A 391 5.92 9.82 -11.43
CA GLU A 391 5.05 10.88 -10.88
C GLU A 391 3.64 10.38 -10.49
N ILE A 392 3.32 9.10 -10.73
CA ILE A 392 2.03 8.55 -10.33
C ILE A 392 2.05 8.32 -8.82
N GLU A 393 1.30 9.15 -8.10
CA GLU A 393 1.15 9.15 -6.64
C GLU A 393 0.93 7.74 -6.05
N TRP A 394 0.00 6.99 -6.64
CA TRP A 394 -0.34 5.62 -6.22
C TRP A 394 0.80 4.60 -6.31
N PHE A 395 1.82 4.89 -7.13
CA PHE A 395 3.03 4.08 -7.26
C PHE A 395 4.24 4.67 -6.53
N PHE A 396 4.04 5.72 -5.73
CA PHE A 396 5.08 6.22 -4.84
C PHE A 396 5.56 5.11 -3.90
N LYS A 397 6.88 5.03 -3.65
CA LYS A 397 7.49 3.99 -2.80
C LYS A 397 7.24 2.53 -3.24
N LYS A 398 6.64 2.28 -4.42
CA LYS A 398 6.43 0.94 -5.01
C LYS A 398 7.47 0.64 -6.08
N PRO A 399 7.89 -0.63 -6.25
CA PRO A 399 8.84 -1.02 -7.28
C PRO A 399 8.25 -0.80 -8.68
N LYS A 400 9.02 -0.10 -9.51
CA LYS A 400 8.71 0.19 -10.92
C LYS A 400 9.82 -0.39 -11.79
N LEU A 401 9.47 -1.37 -12.63
CA LEU A 401 10.43 -2.08 -13.49
C LEU A 401 10.24 -1.66 -14.95
N PHE A 402 11.30 -1.19 -15.59
CA PHE A 402 11.29 -0.84 -17.01
C PHE A 402 12.18 -1.79 -17.80
N PHE A 403 11.58 -2.46 -18.77
CA PHE A 403 12.26 -3.33 -19.72
C PHE A 403 12.18 -2.70 -21.09
N ILE A 404 13.32 -2.17 -21.56
CA ILE A 404 13.39 -1.50 -22.86
C ILE A 404 14.20 -2.37 -23.82
N GLN A 405 13.48 -2.98 -24.76
CA GLN A 405 14.00 -3.80 -25.83
C GLN A 405 14.02 -2.94 -27.10
N ALA A 406 15.11 -2.18 -27.28
CA ALA A 406 15.33 -1.29 -28.40
C ALA A 406 16.82 -1.10 -28.70
N CYS A 407 17.14 -0.67 -29.93
CA CYS A 407 18.51 -0.27 -30.25
C CYS A 407 18.92 0.95 -29.39
N ALA A 408 20.18 1.02 -28.97
CA ALA A 408 20.67 2.12 -28.14
C ALA A 408 21.99 2.73 -28.59
N VAL A 409 22.70 2.09 -29.51
CA VAL A 409 23.91 2.63 -30.14
C VAL A 409 23.90 2.21 -31.61
N LYS A 410 24.29 3.13 -32.51
CA LYS A 410 24.51 2.85 -33.94
C LYS A 410 25.92 2.35 -34.25
N ASP A 411 26.76 2.10 -33.25
CA ASP A 411 28.15 1.77 -33.52
C ASP A 411 28.27 0.34 -34.03
N ASN A 412 28.93 0.25 -35.19
CA ASN A 412 29.53 -0.94 -35.75
C ASN A 412 30.45 -1.59 -34.71
N ARG A 413 29.90 -2.33 -33.74
CA ARG A 413 30.67 -3.34 -33.03
C ARG A 413 31.09 -4.33 -34.11
N LYS A 414 32.37 -4.24 -34.53
CA LYS A 414 33.02 -5.25 -35.37
C LYS A 414 32.71 -6.61 -34.73
N ARG A 415 31.79 -7.34 -35.35
CA ARG A 415 31.42 -8.67 -34.92
C ARG A 415 32.52 -9.63 -35.33
N PHE A 416 33.03 -10.38 -34.35
CA PHE A 416 33.32 -11.78 -34.64
C PHE A 416 31.99 -12.43 -35.03
N SER A 417 32.02 -13.13 -36.14
CA SER A 417 30.91 -13.50 -37.01
C SER A 417 29.65 -14.08 -36.35
N SER A 418 28.52 -13.66 -36.94
CA SER A 418 27.16 -14.25 -36.99
C SER A 418 26.08 -13.75 -36.01
N CYS A 419 24.92 -13.38 -36.60
CA CYS A 419 23.59 -13.05 -36.05
C CYS A 419 23.20 -11.56 -35.94
N GLU A 420 22.73 -10.95 -37.04
CA GLU A 420 22.12 -9.59 -37.15
C GLU A 420 20.78 -9.44 -36.42
N CYS A 421 20.86 -9.11 -35.13
CA CYS A 421 20.08 -8.07 -34.46
C CYS A 421 20.72 -7.84 -33.07
N CYS A 422 21.42 -6.71 -32.87
CA CYS A 422 21.90 -6.35 -31.54
C CYS A 422 20.73 -5.80 -30.70
N HIS A 423 19.96 -6.71 -30.14
CA HIS A 423 19.01 -6.40 -29.08
C HIS A 423 19.76 -6.16 -27.79
N VAL A 424 19.75 -4.91 -27.32
CA VAL A 424 20.24 -4.57 -25.98
C VAL A 424 19.01 -4.42 -25.09
N ILE A 425 18.82 -5.36 -24.17
CA ILE A 425 17.84 -5.23 -23.10
C ILE A 425 18.45 -4.30 -22.06
N TYR A 426 17.86 -3.11 -21.90
CA TYR A 426 18.17 -2.27 -20.75
C TYR A 426 17.27 -2.69 -19.59
N PHE A 427 17.90 -3.10 -18.50
CA PHE A 427 17.24 -3.25 -17.21
C PHE A 427 17.37 -1.93 -16.47
N PHE A 428 16.28 -1.17 -16.37
CA PHE A 428 16.19 -0.03 -15.46
C PHE A 428 15.31 -0.45 -14.28
N LEU A 429 15.96 -0.79 -13.16
CA LEU A 429 15.31 -0.73 -11.86
C LEU A 429 15.24 0.73 -11.47
N CYS A 430 14.09 1.38 -11.71
CA CYS A 430 13.87 2.72 -11.21
C CYS A 430 13.49 2.59 -9.72
N LEU A 431 14.52 2.48 -8.87
CA LEU A 431 14.42 2.86 -7.48
C LEU A 431 14.10 4.34 -7.51
N ALA A 432 12.84 4.71 -7.29
CA ALA A 432 12.46 6.09 -7.01
C ALA A 432 13.07 6.46 -5.64
N MET A 433 14.39 6.64 -5.63
CA MET A 433 15.06 7.45 -4.63
C MET A 433 14.70 8.88 -5.01
N HIS A 434 13.75 9.46 -4.28
CA HIS A 434 13.72 10.92 -4.22
C HIS A 434 15.09 11.36 -3.71
N PHE A 435 15.79 12.13 -4.53
CA PHE A 435 16.86 13.01 -4.11
C PHE A 435 16.26 14.16 -3.30
#